data_AF-A0A3C1UH66-F1
#
_entry.id   AF-A0A3C1UH66-F1
#
_cell.length_a   1.000
_cell.length_b   1.000
_cell.length_c   1.000
_cell.angle_alpha   90.00
_cell.angle_beta   90.00
_cell.angle_gamma   90.00
#
_symmetry.space_group_name_H-M   'P 1'
#
loop_
_entity.id
_entity.type
_entity.pdbx_description
1 polymer ?
#
loop_
_entity_poly.entity_id
_entity_poly.type
_entity_poly.pdbx_seq_one_letter_code
_entity_poly.pdbx_strand_id
1 'polypeptide(L)'
;GSLSNCQLGSNMLTTIDVSKCPYLYWFGIGDNMISTLDLSNNSYVQWLSAEKNKLTTLDLANNKGIQGLSLQNNKMDAEAINAIIAQLQDVSKVEINSSNKDWGRQLNISYMPGTEGANVDEATAKGWYVTANIASSVQDLNTDYAVVAKEYFTVSGAALGANVPESGIYIVKTVYSNGTVKFTKEQVVK
;
A
#
# COMPACT_ATOMS: atom_id res chain seq x y z
N GLY A 1 5.76 33.07 6.07
CA GLY A 1 6.39 32.39 4.92
C GLY A 1 5.31 31.87 3.99
N SER A 2 5.59 31.76 2.69
CA SER A 2 4.66 31.12 1.75
C SER A 2 4.61 29.62 2.03
N LEU A 3 3.43 29.01 1.92
CA LEU A 3 3.30 27.55 1.88
C LEU A 3 4.09 27.02 0.69
N SER A 4 4.82 25.94 0.92
CA SER A 4 5.72 25.33 -0.06
C SER A 4 5.20 23.95 -0.46
N ASN A 5 5.29 23.64 -1.75
CA ASN A 5 5.04 22.31 -2.31
C ASN A 5 6.39 21.71 -2.72
N CYS A 6 6.63 20.45 -2.34
CA CYS A 6 7.80 19.70 -2.75
C CYS A 6 7.35 18.38 -3.39
N GLN A 7 7.77 18.14 -4.63
CA GLN A 7 7.54 16.90 -5.38
C GLN A 7 8.89 16.31 -5.80
N LEU A 8 9.23 15.17 -5.22
CA LEU A 8 10.48 14.45 -5.41
C LEU A 8 10.23 12.97 -5.77
N GLY A 9 9.05 12.66 -6.33
CA GLY A 9 8.68 11.29 -6.67
C GLY A 9 9.50 10.70 -7.82
N SER A 10 9.55 9.37 -7.90
CA SER A 10 10.25 8.61 -8.96
C SER A 10 11.75 8.94 -9.05
N ASN A 11 12.43 8.91 -7.90
CA ASN A 11 13.87 9.09 -7.81
C ASN A 11 14.51 7.86 -7.13
N MET A 12 15.81 7.92 -6.90
CA MET A 12 16.55 6.90 -6.14
C MET A 12 16.96 7.43 -4.76
N LEU A 13 16.13 8.29 -4.15
CA LEU A 13 16.43 8.87 -2.85
C LEU A 13 16.38 7.78 -1.79
N THR A 14 17.44 7.69 -0.99
CA THR A 14 17.51 6.83 0.19
C THR A 14 17.24 7.60 1.48
N THR A 15 17.44 8.93 1.45
CA THR A 15 17.25 9.86 2.56
C THR A 15 16.73 11.20 2.04
N ILE A 16 16.03 11.94 2.89
CA ILE A 16 15.61 13.31 2.62
C ILE A 16 15.61 14.11 3.93
N ASP A 17 16.07 15.36 3.90
CA ASP A 17 16.01 16.28 5.04
C ASP A 17 15.13 17.48 4.68
N VAL A 18 14.00 17.61 5.39
CA VAL A 18 13.04 18.71 5.26
C VAL A 18 12.93 19.56 6.53
N SER A 19 13.87 19.43 7.46
CA SER A 19 13.89 20.15 8.74
C SER A 19 13.88 21.68 8.57
N LYS A 20 14.43 22.19 7.46
CA LYS A 20 14.47 23.61 7.11
C LYS A 20 13.28 24.08 6.26
N CYS A 21 12.25 23.25 6.10
CA CYS A 21 11.06 23.55 5.31
C CYS A 21 9.79 23.63 6.21
N PRO A 22 9.72 24.53 7.20
CA PRO A 22 8.65 24.53 8.19
C PRO A 22 7.26 24.82 7.60
N TYR A 23 7.18 25.50 6.45
CA TYR A 23 5.93 25.81 5.74
C TYR A 23 5.58 24.81 4.63
N LEU A 24 6.16 23.61 4.67
CA LEU A 24 5.82 22.54 3.74
C LEU A 24 4.36 22.15 3.93
N TYR A 25 3.56 22.30 2.88
CA TYR A 25 2.12 22.06 2.89
C TYR A 25 1.76 20.79 2.14
N TRP A 26 2.47 20.54 1.03
CA TRP A 26 2.28 19.39 0.17
C TRP A 26 3.63 18.72 -0.04
N PHE A 27 3.71 17.42 0.28
CA PHE A 27 4.95 16.69 0.19
C PHE A 27 4.77 15.34 -0.51
N GLY A 28 5.35 15.20 -1.71
CA GLY A 28 5.35 13.97 -2.48
C GLY A 28 6.76 13.42 -2.64
N ILE A 29 6.98 12.22 -2.13
CA ILE A 29 8.23 11.46 -2.19
C ILE A 29 8.01 10.02 -2.66
N GLY A 30 6.86 9.75 -3.29
CA GLY A 30 6.50 8.41 -3.78
C GLY A 30 7.52 7.83 -4.76
N ASP A 31 7.58 6.50 -4.89
CA ASP A 31 8.52 5.81 -5.79
C ASP A 31 9.99 6.19 -5.49
N ASN A 32 10.46 5.90 -4.28
CA ASN A 32 11.85 6.11 -3.83
C ASN A 32 12.33 4.91 -2.98
N MET A 33 13.48 5.04 -2.31
CA MET A 33 14.04 4.00 -1.43
C MET A 33 14.19 4.46 0.02
N ILE A 34 13.38 5.42 0.45
CA ILE A 34 13.45 6.04 1.78
C ILE A 34 12.99 5.04 2.83
N SER A 35 13.82 4.80 3.84
CA SER A 35 13.53 3.88 4.95
C SER A 35 13.09 4.60 6.23
N THR A 36 13.48 5.87 6.38
CA THR A 36 13.14 6.72 7.52
C THR A 36 12.75 8.11 7.03
N LEU A 37 11.70 8.68 7.61
CA LEU A 37 11.26 10.04 7.31
C LEU A 37 10.97 10.79 8.62
N ASP A 38 11.60 11.94 8.80
CA ASP A 38 11.35 12.85 9.93
C ASP A 38 10.56 14.07 9.44
N LEU A 39 9.37 14.26 9.99
CA LEU A 39 8.48 15.40 9.73
C LEU A 39 8.22 16.25 10.99
N SER A 40 9.01 16.08 12.06
CA SER A 40 8.81 16.73 13.35
C SER A 40 8.75 18.26 13.27
N ASN A 41 9.44 18.86 12.30
CA ASN A 41 9.49 20.31 12.06
C ASN A 41 8.50 20.80 10.98
N ASN A 42 7.65 19.92 10.43
CA ASN A 42 6.79 20.20 9.28
C ASN A 42 5.30 20.13 9.66
N SER A 43 4.91 20.88 10.70
CA SER A 43 3.55 20.85 11.27
C SER A 43 2.43 21.30 10.32
N TYR A 44 2.78 21.98 9.22
CA TYR A 44 1.84 22.52 8.23
C TYR A 44 1.52 21.56 7.07
N VAL A 45 2.13 20.37 7.03
CA VAL A 45 1.86 19.38 5.98
C VAL A 45 0.39 18.97 6.06
N GLN A 46 -0.33 19.11 4.95
CA GLN A 46 -1.72 18.66 4.80
C GLN A 46 -1.82 17.40 3.95
N TRP A 47 -0.98 17.28 2.93
CA TRP A 47 -0.90 16.10 2.07
C TRP A 47 0.50 15.50 2.10
N LEU A 48 0.58 14.21 2.41
CA LEU A 48 1.80 13.41 2.30
C LEU A 48 1.56 12.23 1.34
N SER A 49 2.32 12.22 0.24
CA SER A 49 2.43 11.08 -0.69
C SER A 49 3.78 10.42 -0.49
N ALA A 50 3.82 9.27 0.15
CA ALA A 50 5.04 8.52 0.45
C ALA A 50 4.97 7.05 0.04
N GLU A 51 4.09 6.73 -0.91
CA GLU A 51 3.92 5.39 -1.45
C GLU A 51 5.20 4.80 -2.07
N LYS A 52 5.29 3.47 -2.10
CA LYS A 52 6.40 2.72 -2.72
C LYS A 52 7.77 3.21 -2.24
N ASN A 53 7.92 3.26 -0.93
CA ASN A 53 9.19 3.46 -0.24
C ASN A 53 9.50 2.23 0.62
N LYS A 54 10.43 2.37 1.57
CA LYS A 54 10.85 1.31 2.49
C LYS A 54 10.52 1.68 3.95
N LEU A 55 9.56 2.57 4.17
CA LEU A 55 9.20 3.01 5.52
C LEU A 55 8.65 1.83 6.33
N THR A 56 9.18 1.68 7.53
CA THR A 56 8.74 0.68 8.53
C THR A 56 7.94 1.32 9.66
N THR A 57 8.13 2.62 9.88
CA THR A 57 7.40 3.44 10.85
C THR A 57 7.23 4.87 10.32
N LEU A 58 6.29 5.62 10.88
CA LEU A 58 6.16 7.06 10.65
C LEU A 58 5.54 7.69 11.91
N ASP A 59 6.18 8.73 12.46
CA ASP A 59 5.63 9.50 13.56
C ASP A 59 4.95 10.77 13.01
N LEU A 60 3.67 10.93 13.34
CA LEU A 60 2.83 12.06 12.95
C LEU A 60 2.38 12.88 14.17
N ALA A 61 2.98 12.69 15.35
CA ALA A 61 2.60 13.38 16.58
C ALA A 61 2.57 14.90 16.41
N ASN A 62 3.49 15.47 15.64
CA ASN A 62 3.60 16.92 15.39
C ASN A 62 2.88 17.40 14.11
N ASN A 63 2.38 16.50 13.28
CA ASN A 63 1.81 16.81 11.96
C ASN A 63 0.29 16.91 12.01
N LYS A 64 -0.23 17.76 12.91
CA LYS A 64 -1.67 17.94 13.16
C LYS A 64 -2.44 18.55 11.96
N GLY A 65 -1.74 19.05 10.95
CA GLY A 65 -2.34 19.59 9.73
C GLY A 65 -2.72 18.51 8.70
N ILE A 66 -2.29 17.26 8.85
CA ILE A 66 -2.49 16.21 7.85
C ILE A 66 -3.99 15.93 7.66
N GLN A 67 -4.41 16.01 6.39
CA GLN A 67 -5.78 15.76 5.94
C GLN A 67 -5.82 14.69 4.84
N GLY A 68 -4.67 14.29 4.28
CA GLY A 68 -4.57 13.16 3.37
C GLY A 68 -3.21 12.49 3.46
N LEU A 69 -3.18 11.16 3.33
CA LEU A 69 -2.00 10.33 3.52
C LEU A 69 -1.99 9.13 2.57
N SER A 70 -0.93 9.00 1.76
CA SER A 70 -0.69 7.87 0.84
C SER A 70 0.59 7.15 1.26
N LEU A 71 0.46 5.91 1.76
CA LEU A 71 1.55 5.09 2.32
C LEU A 71 1.67 3.71 1.68
N GLN A 72 0.84 3.38 0.69
CA GLN A 72 0.80 2.05 0.10
C GLN A 72 2.16 1.57 -0.39
N ASN A 73 2.37 0.25 -0.38
CA ASN A 73 3.63 -0.39 -0.82
C ASN A 73 4.87 0.01 0.01
N ASN A 74 4.71 0.39 1.27
CA ASN A 74 5.79 0.47 2.25
C ASN A 74 5.98 -0.86 3.00
N LYS A 75 6.77 -0.87 4.09
CA LYS A 75 7.17 -2.06 4.85
C LYS A 75 6.66 -2.04 6.30
N MET A 76 5.61 -1.26 6.57
CA MET A 76 5.00 -1.18 7.90
C MET A 76 4.22 -2.46 8.22
N ASP A 77 4.40 -2.98 9.43
CA ASP A 77 3.57 -4.03 9.99
C ASP A 77 2.29 -3.46 10.61
N ALA A 78 1.44 -4.33 11.18
CA ALA A 78 0.14 -3.92 11.70
C ALA A 78 0.28 -3.00 12.91
N GLU A 79 1.31 -3.20 13.74
CA GLU A 79 1.57 -2.35 14.90
C GLU A 79 1.94 -0.93 14.46
N ALA A 80 2.86 -0.80 13.50
CA ALA A 80 3.28 0.49 12.96
C ALA A 80 2.12 1.24 12.27
N ILE A 81 1.29 0.53 11.50
CA ILE A 81 0.10 1.13 10.88
C ILE A 81 -0.89 1.61 11.94
N ASN A 82 -1.14 0.81 12.98
CA ASN A 82 -2.07 1.17 14.06
C ASN A 82 -1.55 2.34 14.90
N ALA A 83 -0.23 2.43 15.10
CA ALA A 83 0.39 3.58 15.75
C ALA A 83 0.15 4.89 14.96
N ILE A 84 0.23 4.84 13.62
CA ILE A 84 -0.12 5.97 12.76
C ILE A 84 -1.60 6.31 12.90
N ILE A 85 -2.49 5.32 12.80
CA ILE A 85 -3.95 5.50 12.90
C ILE A 85 -4.34 6.16 14.22
N ALA A 86 -3.71 5.77 15.33
CA ALA A 86 -3.94 6.36 16.65
C ALA A 86 -3.63 7.86 16.68
N GLN A 87 -2.60 8.30 15.93
CA GLN A 87 -2.16 9.70 15.88
C GLN A 87 -2.93 10.57 14.87
N LEU A 88 -3.69 9.96 13.95
CA LEU A 88 -4.50 10.69 12.97
C LEU A 88 -5.50 11.64 13.64
N GLN A 89 -5.73 12.78 13.00
CA GLN A 89 -6.70 13.78 13.45
C GLN A 89 -8.12 13.42 12.99
N ASP A 90 -9.12 13.97 13.68
CA ASP A 90 -10.51 13.96 13.19
C ASP A 90 -10.64 14.92 12.02
N VAL A 91 -10.90 14.37 10.84
CA VAL A 91 -11.08 15.09 9.57
C VAL A 91 -12.53 15.10 9.11
N SER A 92 -13.48 14.68 9.94
CA SER A 92 -14.92 14.64 9.60
C SER A 92 -15.49 15.99 9.18
N LYS A 93 -14.91 17.08 9.70
CA LYS A 93 -15.28 18.48 9.39
C LYS A 93 -14.46 19.12 8.27
N VAL A 94 -13.50 18.39 7.68
CA VAL A 94 -12.73 18.90 6.54
C VAL A 94 -13.65 18.91 5.31
N GLU A 95 -13.95 20.11 4.83
CA GLU A 95 -14.74 20.29 3.61
C GLU A 95 -13.95 19.84 2.39
N ILE A 96 -14.60 19.05 1.54
CA ILE A 96 -14.05 18.63 0.27
C ILE A 96 -14.51 19.61 -0.81
N ASN A 97 -13.55 20.24 -1.49
CA ASN A 97 -13.75 21.21 -2.55
C ASN A 97 -12.80 20.92 -3.72
N SER A 98 -12.80 21.78 -4.74
CA SER A 98 -12.00 21.61 -5.95
C SER A 98 -10.49 21.51 -5.72
N SER A 99 -9.96 22.05 -4.62
CA SER A 99 -8.53 22.06 -4.29
C SER A 99 -8.05 20.79 -3.58
N ASN A 100 -8.95 20.07 -2.90
CA ASN A 100 -8.61 18.86 -2.15
C ASN A 100 -9.42 17.62 -2.52
N LYS A 101 -10.29 17.68 -3.53
CA LYS A 101 -11.13 16.55 -3.97
C LYS A 101 -10.42 15.22 -4.20
N ASP A 102 -9.15 15.25 -4.60
CA ASP A 102 -8.42 14.03 -5.00
C ASP A 102 -7.67 13.37 -3.83
N TRP A 103 -7.50 14.07 -2.70
CA TRP A 103 -6.61 13.64 -1.61
C TRP A 103 -7.16 13.93 -0.21
N GLY A 104 -8.07 14.89 -0.09
CA GLY A 104 -8.70 15.28 1.15
C GLY A 104 -9.43 14.11 1.79
N ARG A 105 -9.15 13.88 3.06
CA ARG A 105 -9.63 12.78 3.90
C ARG A 105 -9.18 11.39 3.45
N GLN A 106 -8.31 11.26 2.46
CA GLN A 106 -7.87 9.96 1.96
C GLN A 106 -6.75 9.38 2.83
N LEU A 107 -6.88 8.10 3.20
CA LEU A 107 -5.83 7.31 3.82
C LEU A 107 -5.61 6.04 3.00
N ASN A 108 -4.47 5.93 2.32
CA ASN A 108 -4.12 4.71 1.59
C ASN A 108 -3.00 3.95 2.31
N ILE A 109 -3.34 2.79 2.85
CA ILE A 109 -2.43 1.90 3.57
C ILE A 109 -2.31 0.53 2.90
N SER A 110 -2.58 0.47 1.60
CA SER A 110 -2.62 -0.79 0.85
C SER A 110 -1.25 -1.46 0.67
N TYR A 111 -1.24 -2.77 0.45
CA TYR A 111 -0.08 -3.55 0.03
C TYR A 111 1.14 -3.40 0.95
N MET A 112 0.90 -3.25 2.26
CA MET A 112 1.94 -3.32 3.28
C MET A 112 1.79 -4.62 4.08
N PRO A 113 2.88 -5.14 4.68
CA PRO A 113 2.82 -6.34 5.52
C PRO A 113 1.74 -6.30 6.61
N GLY A 114 1.48 -5.11 7.16
CA GLY A 114 0.50 -4.89 8.22
C GLY A 114 -0.93 -4.59 7.79
N THR A 115 -1.21 -4.44 6.49
CA THR A 115 -2.49 -3.89 6.02
C THR A 115 -3.69 -4.72 6.51
N GLU A 116 -3.57 -6.05 6.54
CA GLU A 116 -4.63 -6.96 7.00
C GLU A 116 -4.98 -6.77 8.48
N GLY A 117 -4.01 -6.38 9.31
CA GLY A 117 -4.19 -6.15 10.75
C GLY A 117 -4.45 -4.70 11.15
N ALA A 118 -4.72 -3.82 10.18
CA ALA A 118 -4.92 -2.40 10.44
C ALA A 118 -6.32 -2.11 11.05
N ASN A 119 -6.38 -1.21 12.03
CA ASN A 119 -7.60 -0.73 12.67
C ASN A 119 -8.32 0.32 11.81
N VAL A 120 -8.85 -0.12 10.68
CA VAL A 120 -9.53 0.74 9.69
C VAL A 120 -10.75 1.45 10.29
N ASP A 121 -11.45 0.82 11.23
CA ASP A 121 -12.62 1.37 11.89
C ASP A 121 -12.29 2.64 12.69
N GLU A 122 -11.14 2.67 13.38
CA GLU A 122 -10.71 3.85 14.11
C GLU A 122 -10.40 5.04 13.19
N ALA A 123 -9.72 4.79 12.07
CA ALA A 123 -9.47 5.84 11.08
C ALA A 123 -10.79 6.34 10.45
N THR A 124 -11.71 5.41 10.14
CA THR A 124 -13.03 5.75 9.58
C THR A 124 -13.87 6.56 10.56
N ALA A 125 -13.82 6.24 11.86
CA ALA A 125 -14.48 7.00 12.92
C ALA A 125 -13.96 8.44 13.04
N LYS A 126 -12.69 8.67 12.69
CA LYS A 126 -12.07 10.00 12.58
C LYS A 126 -12.36 10.68 11.23
N GLY A 127 -13.24 10.12 10.40
CA GLY A 127 -13.70 10.73 9.14
C GLY A 127 -12.83 10.44 7.92
N TRP A 128 -11.85 9.53 8.02
CA TRP A 128 -10.98 9.15 6.90
C TRP A 128 -11.67 8.19 5.93
N TYR A 129 -11.42 8.39 4.64
CA TYR A 129 -11.72 7.44 3.57
C TYR A 129 -10.52 6.52 3.40
N VAL A 130 -10.63 5.31 3.95
CA VAL A 130 -9.51 4.38 4.02
C VAL A 130 -9.52 3.41 2.84
N THR A 131 -8.38 3.30 2.16
CA THR A 131 -8.09 2.25 1.18
C THR A 131 -7.04 1.31 1.77
N ALA A 132 -7.40 0.05 1.99
CA ALA A 132 -6.58 -0.95 2.66
C ALA A 132 -6.58 -2.28 1.88
N ASN A 133 -6.21 -2.22 0.60
CA ASN A 133 -6.13 -3.43 -0.21
C ASN A 133 -4.96 -4.28 0.29
N ILE A 134 -5.24 -5.53 0.66
CA ILE A 134 -4.21 -6.48 1.03
C ILE A 134 -3.66 -7.16 -0.22
N ALA A 135 -2.38 -7.50 -0.18
CA ALA A 135 -1.82 -8.51 -1.07
C ALA A 135 -2.61 -9.80 -0.82
N SER A 136 -3.54 -10.18 -1.70
CA SER A 136 -4.10 -11.53 -1.59
C SER A 136 -2.91 -12.49 -1.75
N SER A 137 -2.85 -13.55 -0.95
CA SER A 137 -1.79 -14.58 -0.97
C SER A 137 -1.67 -15.33 -2.32
N VAL A 138 -2.29 -14.79 -3.37
CA VAL A 138 -2.43 -15.34 -4.71
C VAL A 138 -2.25 -14.24 -5.80
N GLN A 139 -2.15 -12.93 -5.52
CA GLN A 139 -2.08 -11.88 -6.59
C GLN A 139 -0.87 -10.93 -6.62
N ASP A 140 0.15 -11.09 -5.78
CA ASP A 140 1.29 -10.14 -5.80
C ASP A 140 2.55 -10.68 -6.52
N LEU A 141 2.32 -11.55 -7.51
CA LEU A 141 3.16 -11.58 -8.70
C LEU A 141 2.31 -10.93 -9.78
N ASN A 142 2.68 -9.74 -10.23
CA ASN A 142 2.22 -9.14 -11.48
C ASN A 142 1.79 -10.23 -12.50
N THR A 143 0.49 -10.42 -12.73
CA THR A 143 0.00 -11.32 -13.79
C THR A 143 -0.71 -10.57 -14.91
N ASP A 144 -0.15 -9.43 -15.34
CA ASP A 144 -0.39 -8.91 -16.69
C ASP A 144 0.17 -9.86 -17.79
N TYR A 145 0.83 -10.95 -17.36
CA TYR A 145 1.36 -11.99 -18.23
C TYR A 145 0.29 -13.05 -18.51
N ALA A 146 0.10 -13.35 -19.80
CA ALA A 146 -0.77 -14.43 -20.24
C ALA A 146 -0.34 -15.77 -19.64
N VAL A 147 -1.31 -16.61 -19.27
CA VAL A 147 -1.07 -18.02 -18.94
C VAL A 147 -0.65 -18.73 -20.23
N VAL A 148 0.56 -19.28 -20.24
CA VAL A 148 1.10 -20.00 -21.41
C VAL A 148 1.01 -21.51 -21.26
N ALA A 149 0.97 -22.03 -20.02
CA ALA A 149 0.76 -23.45 -19.77
C ALA A 149 0.09 -23.71 -18.41
N LYS A 150 -0.68 -24.80 -18.34
CA LYS A 150 -1.16 -25.41 -17.10
C LYS A 150 -0.75 -26.88 -17.07
N GLU A 151 -0.27 -27.34 -15.92
CA GLU A 151 -0.02 -28.76 -15.63
C GLU A 151 -0.78 -29.15 -14.36
N TYR A 152 -1.48 -30.27 -14.41
CA TYR A 152 -2.27 -30.80 -13.31
C TYR A 152 -1.52 -31.89 -12.56
N PHE A 153 -1.70 -31.93 -11.25
CA PHE A 153 -1.14 -32.94 -10.36
C PHE A 153 -2.22 -33.43 -9.39
N THR A 154 -2.15 -34.69 -8.99
CA THR A 154 -2.94 -35.17 -7.84
C THR A 154 -2.54 -34.43 -6.58
N VAL A 155 -3.40 -34.44 -5.55
CA VAL A 155 -3.04 -33.89 -4.22
C VAL A 155 -1.85 -34.61 -3.57
N SER A 156 -1.50 -35.81 -4.04
CA SER A 156 -0.31 -36.55 -3.64
C SER A 156 0.94 -36.24 -4.47
N GLY A 157 0.84 -35.36 -5.47
CA GLY A 157 1.96 -34.88 -6.29
C GLY A 157 2.23 -35.68 -7.58
N ALA A 158 1.37 -36.63 -7.96
CA ALA A 158 1.53 -37.36 -9.22
C ALA A 158 1.10 -36.48 -10.42
N ALA A 159 1.95 -36.40 -11.44
CA ALA A 159 1.69 -35.57 -12.63
C ALA A 159 0.58 -36.18 -13.51
N LEU A 160 -0.38 -35.34 -13.92
CA LEU A 160 -1.50 -35.67 -14.81
C LEU A 160 -1.35 -35.02 -16.20
N GLY A 161 -0.40 -34.10 -16.37
CA GLY A 161 -0.13 -33.41 -17.64
C GLY A 161 -1.04 -32.19 -17.86
N ALA A 162 -1.19 -31.76 -19.12
CA ALA A 162 -1.88 -30.51 -19.48
C ALA A 162 -3.39 -30.65 -19.69
N ASN A 163 -3.92 -31.88 -19.71
CA ASN A 163 -5.34 -32.12 -19.95
C ASN A 163 -6.16 -31.82 -18.69
N VAL A 164 -7.31 -31.18 -18.86
CA VAL A 164 -8.26 -30.94 -17.77
C VAL A 164 -8.76 -32.30 -17.24
N PRO A 165 -8.45 -32.66 -15.98
CA PRO A 165 -8.80 -33.96 -15.42
C PRO A 165 -10.31 -34.06 -15.13
N GLU A 166 -10.79 -35.23 -14.69
CA GLU A 166 -12.17 -35.40 -14.23
C GLU A 166 -12.49 -34.53 -13.02
N SER A 167 -13.78 -34.35 -12.70
CA SER A 167 -14.21 -33.54 -11.56
C SER A 167 -13.52 -34.00 -10.27
N GLY A 168 -12.87 -33.08 -9.56
CA GLY A 168 -12.03 -33.41 -8.41
C GLY A 168 -11.17 -32.24 -7.94
N ILE A 169 -10.33 -32.48 -6.92
CA ILE A 169 -9.40 -31.48 -6.37
C ILE A 169 -7.99 -31.81 -6.83
N TYR A 170 -7.30 -30.82 -7.40
CA TYR A 170 -5.97 -30.98 -7.99
C TYR A 170 -5.02 -29.87 -7.54
N ILE A 171 -3.72 -30.14 -7.61
CA ILE A 171 -2.70 -29.10 -7.59
C ILE A 171 -2.45 -28.68 -9.04
N VAL A 172 -2.51 -27.39 -9.31
CA VAL A 172 -2.35 -26.81 -10.66
C VAL A 172 -1.11 -25.95 -10.68
N LYS A 173 -0.17 -26.30 -11.56
CA LYS A 173 0.99 -25.48 -11.88
C LYS A 173 0.64 -24.60 -13.07
N THR A 174 0.61 -23.30 -12.86
CA THR A 174 0.37 -22.29 -13.90
C THR A 174 1.69 -21.63 -14.27
N VAL A 175 2.04 -21.62 -15.56
CA VAL A 175 3.20 -20.94 -16.11
C VAL A 175 2.74 -19.69 -16.85
N TYR A 176 3.37 -18.56 -16.55
CA TYR A 176 3.08 -17.25 -17.14
C TYR A 176 4.09 -16.88 -18.21
N SER A 177 3.74 -15.98 -19.13
CA SER A 177 4.58 -15.60 -20.28
C SER A 177 5.93 -14.97 -19.93
N ASN A 178 6.13 -14.50 -18.69
CA ASN A 178 7.43 -14.03 -18.19
C ASN A 178 8.30 -15.15 -17.56
N GLY A 179 7.85 -16.42 -17.61
CA GLY A 179 8.54 -17.57 -17.02
C GLY A 179 8.20 -17.84 -15.55
N THR A 180 7.33 -17.04 -14.93
CA THR A 180 6.90 -17.27 -13.54
C THR A 180 6.04 -18.52 -13.43
N VAL A 181 6.18 -19.25 -12.32
CA VAL A 181 5.43 -20.48 -12.03
C VAL A 181 4.68 -20.34 -10.71
N LYS A 182 3.40 -20.74 -10.70
CA LYS A 182 2.53 -20.71 -9.52
C LYS A 182 1.84 -22.03 -9.30
N PHE A 183 1.75 -22.46 -8.05
CA PHE A 183 0.99 -23.65 -7.66
C PHE A 183 -0.27 -23.25 -6.88
N THR A 184 -1.42 -23.72 -7.34
CA THR A 184 -2.73 -23.50 -6.71
C THR A 184 -3.43 -24.82 -6.44
N LYS A 185 -4.32 -24.86 -5.44
CA LYS A 185 -5.25 -25.97 -5.25
C LYS A 185 -6.57 -25.59 -5.94
N GLU A 186 -6.96 -26.30 -6.99
CA GLU A 186 -8.16 -26.01 -7.77
C GLU A 186 -9.14 -27.17 -7.69
N GLN A 187 -10.43 -26.84 -7.55
CA GLN A 187 -11.53 -27.78 -7.77
C GLN A 187 -11.91 -27.72 -9.24
N VAL A 188 -11.68 -28.81 -9.97
CA VAL A 188 -12.12 -28.98 -11.35
C VAL A 188 -13.53 -29.56 -11.32
N VAL A 189 -14.45 -28.97 -12.08
CA VAL A 189 -15.81 -29.47 -12.30
C VAL A 189 -16.01 -29.54 -13.81
N LYS A 190 -16.24 -30.74 -14.35
CA LYS A 190 -16.68 -30.94 -15.73
C LYS A 190 -18.19 -30.78 -15.87
#